data_AF-A0A140PT85-F1
#
_entry.id   AF-A0A140PT85-F1
#
_cell.length_a   1.000
_cell.length_b   1.000
_cell.length_c   1.000
_cell.angle_alpha   90.00
_cell.angle_beta   90.00
_cell.angle_gamma   90.00
#
_symmetry.space_group_name_H-M   'P 1'
#
loop_
_entity.id
_entity.type
_entity.pdbx_description
1 polymer ?
#
loop_
_entity_poly.entity_id
_entity_poly.type
_entity_poly.pdbx_seq_one_letter_code
_entity_poly.pdbx_strand_id
1 'polypeptide(L)'
;MSKSLLFDLKVLEFKLKESLKLYEETKIEENFELLKANIDELCSFIIKKENHLAFFQTAENEDIRAYVISIRDLSTKILGIIEKEEARKILEDANSCFQYGEELKLTVKQEIHDYKITSQDHILFVGSGSMPITAFTIAKETGAEITCVDIDKEALDLSKKVAIKLGFPDIIFENDLFSLSLDKYSHIIIASLVPLKCEILENIRKTIPVTTKLILRYGNELKELFNYPIYQKEIKTFIKTVIRDRDFIYDTLLLEKETNYGK
;
A
#
# COMPACT_ATOMS: atom_id res chain seq x y z
N MET A 1 2.49 28.48 16.02
CA MET A 1 1.82 27.85 14.87
C MET A 1 2.79 27.95 13.69
N SER A 2 3.31 26.85 13.15
CA SER A 2 4.03 26.91 11.88
C SER A 2 3.00 27.22 10.81
N LYS A 3 2.74 28.51 10.53
CA LYS A 3 1.78 28.93 9.49
C LYS A 3 2.09 28.26 8.15
N SER A 4 3.36 27.92 7.90
CA SER A 4 3.83 27.22 6.71
C SER A 4 3.11 25.90 6.45
N LEU A 5 3.11 24.96 7.42
CA LEU A 5 2.62 23.60 7.16
C LEU A 5 1.13 23.57 6.77
N LEU A 6 0.30 24.37 7.43
CA LEU A 6 -1.12 24.45 7.08
C LEU A 6 -1.33 24.96 5.65
N PHE A 7 -0.52 25.93 5.20
CA PHE A 7 -0.57 26.37 3.81
C PHE A 7 -0.07 25.29 2.84
N ASP A 8 1.00 24.58 3.20
CA ASP A 8 1.52 23.49 2.37
C ASP A 8 0.47 22.38 2.18
N LEU A 9 -0.22 21.98 3.25
CA LEU A 9 -1.32 21.01 3.18
C LEU A 9 -2.50 21.51 2.34
N LYS A 10 -2.87 22.79 2.47
CA LYS A 10 -3.92 23.41 1.62
C LYS A 10 -3.57 23.36 0.15
N VAL A 11 -2.31 23.65 -0.19
CA VAL A 11 -1.82 23.61 -1.58
C VAL A 11 -1.83 22.18 -2.12
N LEU A 12 -1.34 21.22 -1.35
CA LEU A 12 -1.38 19.79 -1.74
C LEU A 12 -2.81 19.31 -1.98
N GLU A 13 -3.71 19.58 -1.04
CA GLU A 13 -5.12 19.19 -1.16
C GLU A 13 -5.77 19.84 -2.39
N PHE A 14 -5.53 21.13 -2.62
CA PHE A 14 -6.05 21.85 -3.79
C PHE A 14 -5.54 21.23 -5.10
N LYS A 15 -4.23 20.98 -5.21
CA LYS A 15 -3.63 20.38 -6.41
C LYS A 15 -4.26 19.02 -6.71
N LEU A 16 -4.36 18.14 -5.72
CA LEU A 16 -4.97 16.82 -5.88
C LEU A 16 -6.44 16.92 -6.33
N LYS A 17 -7.24 17.79 -5.69
CA LYS A 17 -8.66 18.01 -6.04
C LYS A 17 -8.81 18.50 -7.48
N GLU A 18 -8.07 19.54 -7.86
CA GLU A 18 -8.20 20.13 -9.19
C GLU A 18 -7.68 19.21 -10.28
N SER A 19 -6.55 18.52 -10.09
CA SER A 19 -6.05 17.56 -11.08
C SER A 19 -6.99 16.37 -11.26
N LEU A 20 -7.59 15.88 -10.17
CA LEU A 20 -8.58 14.81 -10.24
C LEU A 20 -9.80 15.24 -11.03
N LYS A 21 -10.33 16.43 -10.74
CA LYS A 21 -11.48 16.99 -11.47
C LYS A 21 -11.17 17.14 -12.96
N LEU A 22 -10.05 17.77 -13.30
CA LEU A 22 -9.62 17.97 -14.70
C LEU A 22 -9.51 16.63 -15.44
N TYR A 23 -8.89 15.63 -14.83
CA TYR A 23 -8.79 14.30 -15.41
C TYR A 23 -10.17 13.62 -15.55
N GLU A 24 -11.04 13.71 -14.55
CA GLU A 24 -12.39 13.13 -14.61
C GLU A 24 -13.25 13.77 -15.72
N GLU A 25 -13.12 15.07 -15.96
CA GLU A 25 -13.86 15.81 -16.99
C GLU A 25 -13.36 15.52 -18.42
N THR A 26 -12.04 15.32 -18.60
CA THR A 26 -11.42 15.31 -19.93
C THR A 26 -10.89 13.94 -20.36
N LYS A 27 -10.38 13.13 -19.43
CA LYS A 27 -9.73 11.83 -19.67
C LYS A 27 -8.59 11.87 -20.68
N ILE A 28 -7.88 13.00 -20.79
CA ILE A 28 -6.73 13.16 -21.68
C ILE A 28 -5.40 12.86 -20.97
N GLU A 29 -4.39 12.47 -21.75
CA GLU A 29 -3.05 12.08 -21.27
C GLU A 29 -2.35 13.20 -20.47
N GLU A 30 -2.48 14.46 -20.87
CA GLU A 30 -1.88 15.60 -20.15
C GLU A 30 -2.39 15.70 -18.70
N ASN A 31 -3.70 15.52 -18.49
CA ASN A 31 -4.30 15.55 -17.16
C ASN A 31 -4.01 14.28 -16.36
N PHE A 32 -3.78 13.16 -17.05
CA PHE A 32 -3.30 11.94 -16.41
C PHE A 32 -1.88 12.08 -15.85
N GLU A 33 -0.97 12.66 -16.64
CA GLU A 33 0.40 12.94 -16.18
C GLU A 33 0.42 13.99 -15.06
N LEU A 34 -0.51 14.95 -15.06
CA LEU A 34 -0.70 15.87 -13.94
C LEU A 34 -1.12 15.15 -12.64
N LEU A 35 -2.00 14.14 -12.72
CA LEU A 35 -2.34 13.32 -11.55
C LEU A 35 -1.11 12.63 -10.96
N LYS A 36 -0.28 12.02 -11.82
CA LYS A 36 0.95 11.35 -11.42
C LYS A 36 1.93 12.31 -10.75
N ALA A 37 2.18 13.45 -11.38
CA ALA A 37 3.06 14.48 -10.83
C ALA A 37 2.62 14.99 -9.44
N ASN A 38 1.32 15.15 -9.21
CA ASN A 38 0.80 15.57 -7.91
C ASN A 38 0.91 14.48 -6.84
N ILE A 39 0.80 13.21 -7.22
CA ILE A 39 1.10 12.08 -6.31
C ILE A 39 2.59 12.04 -5.97
N ASP A 40 3.47 12.23 -6.96
CA ASP A 40 4.92 12.26 -6.74
C ASP A 40 5.33 13.43 -5.84
N GLU A 41 4.69 14.60 -5.99
CA GLU A 41 4.88 15.75 -5.11
C GLU A 41 4.46 15.43 -3.67
N LEU A 42 3.33 14.73 -3.48
CA LEU A 42 2.87 14.28 -2.18
C LEU A 42 3.86 13.29 -1.54
N CYS A 43 4.31 12.28 -2.29
CA CYS A 43 5.33 11.33 -1.83
C CYS A 43 6.61 12.06 -1.42
N SER A 44 7.09 12.97 -2.27
CA SER A 44 8.25 13.83 -2.02
C SER A 44 8.07 14.71 -0.78
N PHE A 45 6.85 15.18 -0.52
CA PHE A 45 6.53 15.95 0.67
C PHE A 45 6.61 15.10 1.93
N ILE A 46 6.13 13.85 1.88
CA ILE A 46 6.14 12.92 3.01
C ILE A 46 7.57 12.54 3.41
N ILE A 47 8.45 12.23 2.45
CA ILE A 47 9.82 11.78 2.76
C ILE A 47 10.75 12.89 3.29
N LYS A 48 10.39 14.17 3.11
CA LYS A 48 11.21 15.31 3.58
C LYS A 48 11.23 15.42 5.09
N LYS A 49 12.42 15.30 5.68
CA LYS A 49 12.65 15.33 7.14
C LYS A 49 12.15 16.62 7.80
N GLU A 50 12.26 17.75 7.13
CA GLU A 50 11.82 19.05 7.63
C GLU A 50 10.30 19.07 7.84
N ASN A 51 9.55 18.40 6.96
CA ASN A 51 8.09 18.33 7.04
C ASN A 51 7.64 17.46 8.22
N HIS A 52 8.36 16.38 8.54
CA HIS A 52 8.10 15.59 9.73
C HIS A 52 8.26 16.41 11.02
N LEU A 53 9.30 17.24 11.10
CA LEU A 53 9.52 18.12 12.25
C LEU A 53 8.41 19.16 12.38
N ALA A 54 8.00 19.78 11.26
CA ALA A 54 6.88 20.72 11.25
C ALA A 54 5.57 20.06 11.70
N PHE A 55 5.30 18.84 11.23
CA PHE A 55 4.09 18.09 11.56
C PHE A 55 4.03 17.73 13.04
N PHE A 56 5.13 17.27 13.63
CA PHE A 56 5.21 16.93 15.04
C PHE A 56 4.81 18.09 15.96
N GLN A 57 5.17 19.33 15.58
CA GLN A 57 4.85 20.53 16.36
C GLN A 57 3.37 20.93 16.30
N THR A 58 2.58 20.32 15.40
CA THR A 58 1.21 20.73 15.12
C THR A 58 0.23 19.55 15.01
N ALA A 59 0.65 18.34 15.41
CA ALA A 59 -0.10 17.10 15.18
C ALA A 59 -1.49 17.05 15.83
N GLU A 60 -1.70 17.79 16.92
CA GLU A 60 -2.98 17.87 17.65
C GLU A 60 -3.94 18.94 17.10
N ASN A 61 -3.56 19.69 16.07
CA ASN A 61 -4.40 20.74 15.50
C ASN A 61 -5.51 20.13 14.62
N GLU A 62 -6.78 20.42 14.96
CA GLU A 62 -7.95 19.87 14.26
C GLU A 62 -8.01 20.22 12.77
N ASP A 63 -7.65 21.44 12.37
CA ASP A 63 -7.63 21.84 10.96
C ASP A 63 -6.63 20.99 10.17
N ILE A 64 -5.44 20.76 10.73
CA ILE A 64 -4.43 19.90 10.11
C ILE A 64 -4.94 18.47 9.97
N ARG A 65 -5.63 17.94 10.99
CA ARG A 65 -6.21 16.59 10.95
C ARG A 65 -7.24 16.45 9.83
N ALA A 66 -8.07 17.47 9.60
CA ALA A 66 -9.03 17.47 8.49
C ALA A 66 -8.33 17.40 7.12
N TYR A 67 -7.27 18.19 6.92
CA TYR A 67 -6.48 18.13 5.69
C TYR A 67 -5.78 16.78 5.51
N VAL A 68 -5.25 16.19 6.58
CA VAL A 68 -4.61 14.86 6.50
C VAL A 68 -5.58 13.81 5.97
N ILE A 69 -6.81 13.79 6.50
CA ILE A 69 -7.85 12.84 6.06
C ILE A 69 -8.23 13.12 4.60
N SER A 70 -8.51 14.39 4.25
CA SER A 70 -8.91 14.70 2.88
C SER A 70 -7.81 14.40 1.86
N ILE A 71 -6.54 14.68 2.17
CA ILE A 71 -5.41 14.40 1.27
C ILE A 71 -5.27 12.89 1.07
N ARG A 72 -5.37 12.08 2.14
CA ARG A 72 -5.31 10.61 2.04
C ARG A 72 -6.42 10.03 1.19
N ASP A 73 -7.65 10.50 1.39
CA ASP A 73 -8.80 9.97 0.65
C ASP A 73 -8.70 10.33 -0.84
N LEU A 74 -8.23 11.55 -1.16
CA LEU A 74 -7.93 11.96 -2.52
C LEU A 74 -6.79 11.16 -3.13
N SER A 75 -5.67 11.00 -2.42
CA SER A 75 -4.50 10.27 -2.94
C SER A 75 -4.83 8.81 -3.19
N THR A 76 -5.62 8.18 -2.32
CA THR A 76 -6.09 6.79 -2.49
C THR A 76 -6.95 6.66 -3.76
N LYS A 77 -7.89 7.58 -3.97
CA LYS A 77 -8.73 7.59 -5.18
C LYS A 77 -7.90 7.81 -6.44
N ILE A 78 -7.00 8.80 -6.41
CA ILE A 78 -6.13 9.15 -7.55
C ILE A 78 -5.20 7.97 -7.88
N LEU A 79 -4.59 7.34 -6.88
CA LEU A 79 -3.71 6.20 -7.12
C LEU A 79 -4.47 5.03 -7.75
N GLY A 80 -5.69 4.72 -7.28
CA GLY A 80 -6.52 3.70 -7.91
C GLY A 80 -6.86 4.00 -9.38
N ILE A 81 -7.00 5.28 -9.75
CA ILE A 81 -7.13 5.69 -11.16
C ILE A 81 -5.81 5.46 -11.90
N ILE A 82 -4.68 5.93 -11.37
CA ILE A 82 -3.36 5.79 -11.97
C ILE A 82 -3.05 4.32 -12.25
N GLU A 83 -3.22 3.45 -11.27
CA GLU A 83 -2.97 2.02 -11.43
C GLU A 83 -3.87 1.40 -12.51
N LYS A 84 -5.14 1.83 -12.64
CA LYS A 84 -6.04 1.27 -13.65
C LYS A 84 -5.66 1.71 -15.05
N GLU A 85 -5.32 2.98 -15.24
CA GLU A 85 -4.85 3.49 -16.53
C GLU A 85 -3.51 2.86 -16.93
N GLU A 86 -2.55 2.75 -16.01
CA GLU A 86 -1.27 2.09 -16.28
C GLU A 86 -1.47 0.61 -16.62
N ALA A 87 -2.39 -0.10 -15.94
CA ALA A 87 -2.76 -1.46 -16.31
C ALA A 87 -3.30 -1.54 -17.74
N ARG A 88 -4.19 -0.62 -18.14
CA ARG A 88 -4.73 -0.58 -19.51
C ARG A 88 -3.65 -0.27 -20.55
N LYS A 89 -2.78 0.70 -20.28
CA LYS A 89 -1.61 1.02 -21.13
C LYS A 89 -0.72 -0.21 -21.33
N ILE A 90 -0.42 -0.95 -20.26
CA ILE A 90 0.34 -2.21 -20.37
C ILE A 90 -0.37 -3.22 -21.24
N LEU A 91 -1.69 -3.36 -21.14
CA LEU A 91 -2.46 -4.31 -21.94
C LEU A 91 -2.50 -3.94 -23.43
N GLU A 92 -2.50 -2.65 -23.76
CA GLU A 92 -2.54 -2.13 -25.13
C GLU A 92 -1.18 -2.19 -25.84
N ASP A 93 -0.07 -1.91 -25.15
CA ASP A 93 1.25 -1.86 -25.77
C ASP A 93 1.96 -3.23 -25.74
N ALA A 94 2.35 -3.76 -26.90
CA ALA A 94 3.08 -5.02 -27.05
C ALA A 94 4.51 -4.98 -26.47
N ASN A 95 5.10 -3.79 -26.27
CA ASN A 95 6.48 -3.59 -25.81
C ASN A 95 6.59 -2.93 -24.43
N SER A 96 5.48 -2.75 -23.70
CA SER A 96 5.50 -2.04 -22.42
C SER A 96 6.34 -2.79 -21.38
N CYS A 97 7.39 -2.11 -20.89
CA CYS A 97 8.14 -2.52 -19.72
C CYS A 97 7.58 -1.78 -18.50
N PHE A 98 7.37 -2.50 -17.41
CA PHE A 98 6.82 -1.98 -16.17
C PHE A 98 7.80 -1.00 -15.49
N GLN A 99 7.64 0.31 -15.74
CA GLN A 99 8.50 1.38 -15.18
C GLN A 99 7.90 2.14 -13.99
N TYR A 100 6.60 1.97 -13.71
CA TYR A 100 5.98 2.59 -12.53
C TYR A 100 6.38 1.85 -11.24
N GLY A 101 6.72 2.62 -10.20
CA GLY A 101 6.98 2.10 -8.86
C GLY A 101 8.39 1.57 -8.62
N GLU A 102 9.43 2.08 -9.28
CA GLU A 102 10.83 1.71 -8.98
C GLU A 102 11.17 1.86 -7.49
N GLU A 103 10.73 2.94 -6.85
CA GLU A 103 10.90 3.13 -5.40
C GLU A 103 10.19 2.03 -4.60
N LEU A 104 8.95 1.69 -4.97
CA LEU A 104 8.21 0.61 -4.33
C LEU A 104 8.89 -0.75 -4.55
N LYS A 105 9.44 -1.02 -5.74
CA LYS A 105 10.21 -2.25 -6.00
C LYS A 105 11.43 -2.34 -5.09
N LEU A 106 12.15 -1.24 -4.90
CA LEU A 106 13.31 -1.18 -4.00
C LEU A 106 12.87 -1.50 -2.56
N THR A 107 11.78 -0.91 -2.08
CA THR A 107 11.24 -1.24 -0.75
C THR A 107 10.83 -2.70 -0.65
N VAL A 108 10.14 -3.25 -1.66
CA VAL A 108 9.71 -4.66 -1.68
C VAL A 108 10.91 -5.61 -1.67
N LYS A 109 12.01 -5.28 -2.36
CA LYS A 109 13.24 -6.09 -2.31
C LYS A 109 13.85 -6.13 -0.92
N GLN A 110 13.82 -5.00 -0.21
CA GLN A 110 14.25 -4.96 1.19
C GLN A 110 13.32 -5.81 2.08
N GLU A 111 12.00 -5.69 1.89
CA GLU A 111 11.00 -6.48 2.60
C GLU A 111 11.16 -8.00 2.40
N ILE A 112 11.48 -8.45 1.17
CA ILE A 112 11.78 -9.86 0.89
C ILE A 112 12.90 -10.38 1.80
N HIS A 113 13.96 -9.57 1.99
CA HIS A 113 15.07 -9.90 2.89
C HIS A 113 14.64 -9.87 4.35
N ASP A 114 14.00 -8.79 4.79
CA ASP A 114 13.59 -8.56 6.18
C ASP A 114 12.63 -9.65 6.68
N TYR A 115 11.71 -10.07 5.82
CA TYR A 115 10.72 -11.11 6.13
C TYR A 115 11.20 -12.52 5.78
N LYS A 116 12.39 -12.66 5.17
CA LYS A 116 12.97 -13.94 4.76
C LYS A 116 12.04 -14.72 3.82
N ILE A 117 11.47 -14.04 2.84
CA ILE A 117 10.61 -14.65 1.83
C ILE A 117 11.47 -15.46 0.85
N THR A 118 11.05 -16.69 0.57
CA THR A 118 11.73 -17.66 -0.28
C THR A 118 10.76 -18.26 -1.31
N SER A 119 11.28 -19.08 -2.23
CA SER A 119 10.46 -19.78 -3.22
C SER A 119 9.49 -20.82 -2.63
N GLN A 120 9.68 -21.23 -1.37
CA GLN A 120 8.82 -22.20 -0.70
C GLN A 120 7.64 -21.55 0.03
N ASP A 121 7.58 -20.22 0.04
CA ASP A 121 6.57 -19.48 0.75
C ASP A 121 5.32 -19.28 -0.11
N HIS A 122 4.17 -19.34 0.56
CA HIS A 122 2.87 -18.96 0.01
C HIS A 122 2.48 -17.61 0.63
N ILE A 123 2.29 -16.62 -0.23
CA ILE A 123 2.07 -15.22 0.14
C ILE A 123 0.62 -14.83 -0.15
N LEU A 124 -0.06 -14.27 0.84
CA LEU A 124 -1.33 -13.59 0.65
C LEU A 124 -1.09 -12.08 0.67
N PHE A 125 -1.41 -11.37 -0.42
CA PHE A 125 -1.29 -9.92 -0.50
C PHE A 125 -2.69 -9.27 -0.55
N VAL A 126 -3.06 -8.55 0.51
CA VAL A 126 -4.37 -7.91 0.68
C VAL A 126 -4.29 -6.43 0.32
N GLY A 127 -5.21 -5.99 -0.55
CA GLY A 127 -5.20 -4.65 -1.17
C GLY A 127 -4.23 -4.61 -2.34
N SER A 128 -4.38 -5.53 -3.29
CA SER A 128 -3.42 -5.72 -4.37
C SER A 128 -3.50 -4.67 -5.48
N GLY A 129 -4.64 -3.97 -5.63
CA GLY A 129 -4.85 -2.98 -6.67
C GLY A 129 -4.88 -3.57 -8.09
N SER A 130 -4.98 -2.69 -9.10
CA SER A 130 -4.97 -3.10 -10.50
C SER A 130 -3.56 -3.32 -11.03
N MET A 131 -2.57 -2.79 -10.31
CA MET A 131 -1.14 -2.94 -10.59
C MET A 131 -0.43 -3.47 -9.36
N PRO A 132 -0.47 -4.79 -9.11
CA PRO A 132 0.04 -5.39 -7.88
C PRO A 132 1.58 -5.49 -7.91
N ILE A 133 2.24 -4.32 -7.87
CA ILE A 133 3.69 -4.14 -7.96
C ILE A 133 4.42 -5.03 -6.95
N THR A 134 3.88 -5.11 -5.74
CA THR A 134 4.43 -5.95 -4.66
C THR A 134 4.39 -7.43 -5.02
N ALA A 135 3.26 -7.93 -5.51
CA ALA A 135 3.13 -9.33 -5.91
C ALA A 135 4.07 -9.66 -7.08
N PHE A 136 4.09 -8.83 -8.12
CA PHE A 136 4.98 -9.04 -9.26
C PHE A 136 6.46 -9.03 -8.87
N THR A 137 6.84 -8.14 -7.94
CA THR A 137 8.22 -8.06 -7.47
C THR A 137 8.59 -9.30 -6.65
N ILE A 138 7.73 -9.74 -5.72
CA ILE A 138 7.99 -10.95 -4.93
C ILE A 138 8.07 -12.17 -5.86
N ALA A 139 7.10 -12.36 -6.75
CA ALA A 139 7.08 -13.50 -7.67
C ALA A 139 8.35 -13.54 -8.55
N LYS A 140 8.76 -12.37 -9.06
CA LYS A 140 9.96 -12.25 -9.90
C LYS A 140 11.26 -12.55 -9.14
N GLU A 141 11.39 -12.04 -7.91
CA GLU A 141 12.65 -12.13 -7.16
C GLU A 141 12.79 -13.46 -6.40
N THR A 142 11.69 -14.10 -6.01
CA THR A 142 11.73 -15.32 -5.19
C THR A 142 11.10 -16.55 -5.83
N GLY A 143 10.16 -16.39 -6.77
CA GLY A 143 9.35 -17.49 -7.29
C GLY A 143 8.32 -18.05 -6.29
N ALA A 144 8.01 -17.32 -5.22
CA ALA A 144 6.99 -17.70 -4.25
C ALA A 144 5.59 -17.79 -4.88
N GLU A 145 4.73 -18.64 -4.32
CA GLU A 145 3.31 -18.67 -4.68
C GLU A 145 2.59 -17.45 -4.11
N ILE A 146 1.75 -16.79 -4.92
CA ILE A 146 1.09 -15.55 -4.51
C ILE A 146 -0.42 -15.61 -4.79
N THR A 147 -1.19 -15.27 -3.77
CA THR A 147 -2.61 -14.91 -3.89
C THR A 147 -2.77 -13.42 -3.62
N CYS A 148 -3.29 -12.68 -4.58
CA CYS A 148 -3.71 -11.29 -4.47
C CYS A 148 -5.18 -11.21 -4.08
N VAL A 149 -5.51 -10.32 -3.14
CA VAL A 149 -6.88 -10.01 -2.74
C VAL A 149 -7.15 -8.52 -2.89
N ASP A 150 -8.26 -8.18 -3.51
CA ASP A 150 -8.77 -6.81 -3.54
C ASP A 150 -10.29 -6.78 -3.51
N ILE A 151 -10.88 -5.72 -2.96
CA ILE A 151 -12.33 -5.54 -2.94
C ILE A 151 -12.87 -4.96 -4.26
N ASP A 152 -12.01 -4.30 -5.05
CA ASP A 152 -12.35 -3.75 -6.34
C ASP A 152 -12.22 -4.81 -7.44
N LYS A 153 -13.37 -5.26 -7.95
CA LYS A 153 -13.44 -6.27 -9.02
C LYS A 153 -12.80 -5.81 -10.32
N GLU A 154 -12.92 -4.53 -10.68
CA GLU A 154 -12.29 -4.01 -11.89
C GLU A 154 -10.76 -4.06 -11.75
N ALA A 155 -10.25 -3.74 -10.56
CA ALA A 155 -8.83 -3.83 -10.26
C ALA A 155 -8.32 -5.27 -10.37
N LEU A 156 -9.05 -6.25 -9.84
CA LEU A 156 -8.71 -7.67 -9.99
C LEU A 156 -8.73 -8.14 -11.45
N ASP A 157 -9.74 -7.74 -12.23
CA ASP A 157 -9.84 -8.13 -13.63
C ASP A 157 -8.69 -7.58 -14.47
N LEU A 158 -8.28 -6.32 -14.21
CA LEU A 158 -7.14 -5.69 -14.85
C LEU A 158 -5.83 -6.37 -14.43
N SER A 159 -5.60 -6.51 -13.12
CA SER A 159 -4.36 -7.09 -12.59
C SER A 159 -4.15 -8.54 -13.05
N LYS A 160 -5.22 -9.34 -13.15
CA LYS A 160 -5.15 -10.70 -13.70
C LYS A 160 -4.68 -10.73 -15.16
N LYS A 161 -5.21 -9.84 -16.00
CA LYS A 161 -4.79 -9.74 -17.41
C LYS A 161 -3.34 -9.26 -17.53
N VAL A 162 -2.96 -8.27 -16.71
CA VAL A 162 -1.59 -7.76 -16.64
C VAL A 162 -0.63 -8.86 -16.18
N ALA A 163 -0.98 -9.63 -15.15
CA ALA A 163 -0.17 -10.73 -14.65
C ALA A 163 0.14 -11.75 -15.75
N ILE A 164 -0.86 -12.18 -16.52
CA ILE A 164 -0.67 -13.08 -17.67
C ILE A 164 0.27 -12.45 -18.71
N LYS A 165 0.04 -11.19 -19.08
CA LYS A 165 0.86 -10.50 -20.09
C LYS A 165 2.31 -10.34 -19.67
N LEU A 166 2.56 -10.10 -18.38
CA LEU A 166 3.89 -9.92 -17.81
C LEU A 166 4.58 -11.23 -17.41
N GLY A 167 3.96 -12.39 -17.66
CA GLY A 167 4.58 -13.70 -17.43
C GLY A 167 4.42 -14.25 -16.00
N PHE A 168 3.37 -13.83 -15.29
CA PHE A 168 2.99 -14.33 -13.96
C PHE A 168 1.61 -15.00 -13.97
N PRO A 169 1.38 -16.04 -14.83
CA PRO A 169 0.06 -16.66 -14.97
C PRO A 169 -0.42 -17.39 -13.71
N ASP A 170 0.50 -17.77 -12.82
CA ASP A 170 0.22 -18.57 -11.63
C ASP A 170 -0.21 -17.73 -10.41
N ILE A 171 -0.17 -16.39 -10.50
CA ILE A 171 -0.71 -15.53 -9.43
C ILE A 171 -2.23 -15.69 -9.38
N ILE A 172 -2.73 -16.01 -8.20
CA ILE A 172 -4.16 -16.18 -7.93
C ILE A 172 -4.76 -14.83 -7.54
N PHE A 173 -5.98 -14.54 -7.98
CA PHE A 173 -6.70 -13.29 -7.70
C PHE A 173 -8.07 -13.61 -7.12
N GLU A 174 -8.34 -13.08 -5.92
CA GLU A 174 -9.56 -13.37 -5.14
C GLU A 174 -10.20 -12.06 -4.66
N ASN A 175 -11.53 -12.02 -4.60
CA ASN A 175 -12.26 -10.79 -4.25
C ASN A 175 -12.81 -10.75 -2.82
N ASP A 176 -12.55 -11.79 -2.03
CA ASP A 176 -13.00 -11.86 -0.64
C ASP A 176 -11.98 -12.59 0.24
N LEU A 177 -11.29 -11.81 1.09
CA LEU A 177 -10.33 -12.30 2.07
C LEU A 177 -10.93 -13.36 3.01
N PHE A 178 -12.18 -13.15 3.46
CA PHE A 178 -12.78 -13.96 4.52
C PHE A 178 -13.34 -15.30 4.01
N SER A 179 -13.41 -15.47 2.70
CA SER A 179 -13.74 -16.76 2.06
C SER A 179 -12.55 -17.72 2.00
N LEU A 180 -11.32 -17.22 2.19
CA LEU A 180 -10.10 -18.00 1.99
C LEU A 180 -9.73 -18.83 3.22
N SER A 181 -9.24 -20.04 2.97
CA SER A 181 -8.52 -20.81 3.97
C SER A 181 -7.13 -20.23 4.16
N LEU A 182 -6.82 -19.77 5.38
CA LEU A 182 -5.58 -19.06 5.68
C LEU A 182 -4.44 -19.95 6.18
N ASP A 183 -4.69 -21.25 6.35
CA ASP A 183 -3.75 -22.26 6.88
C ASP A 183 -2.52 -22.49 5.99
N LYS A 184 -2.66 -22.25 4.68
CA LYS A 184 -1.57 -22.44 3.72
C LYS A 184 -0.59 -21.27 3.63
N TYR A 185 -0.94 -20.08 4.12
CA TYR A 185 -0.12 -18.88 3.90
C TYR A 185 0.95 -18.74 4.97
N SER A 186 2.21 -18.81 4.52
CA SER A 186 3.40 -18.52 5.31
C SER A 186 3.52 -17.03 5.67
N HIS A 187 3.09 -16.15 4.77
CA HIS A 187 3.15 -14.71 4.93
C HIS A 187 1.82 -14.09 4.47
N ILE A 188 1.32 -13.12 5.24
CA ILE A 188 0.17 -12.32 4.86
C ILE A 188 0.59 -10.85 4.94
N ILE A 189 0.58 -10.16 3.80
CA ILE A 189 0.94 -8.75 3.67
C ILE A 189 -0.35 -7.96 3.47
N ILE A 190 -0.58 -6.95 4.32
CA ILE A 190 -1.70 -6.00 4.18
C ILE A 190 -1.16 -4.66 3.70
N ALA A 191 -1.61 -4.22 2.51
CA ALA A 191 -1.16 -3.00 1.89
C ALA A 191 -1.51 -1.75 2.71
N SER A 192 -0.75 -0.67 2.50
CA SER A 192 -0.83 0.53 3.31
C SER A 192 -2.14 1.30 3.14
N LEU A 193 -2.77 1.19 1.97
CA LEU A 193 -4.06 1.80 1.63
C LEU A 193 -5.27 0.98 2.06
N VAL A 194 -5.09 -0.18 2.70
CA VAL A 194 -6.22 -0.96 3.24
C VAL A 194 -6.71 -0.31 4.54
N PRO A 195 -7.97 0.13 4.65
CA PRO A 195 -8.52 0.66 5.91
C PRO A 195 -8.81 -0.49 6.91
N LEU A 196 -9.21 -0.13 8.14
CA LEU A 196 -9.72 -1.08 9.14
C LEU A 196 -8.78 -2.26 9.47
N LYS A 197 -7.46 -2.04 9.41
CA LYS A 197 -6.45 -3.10 9.63
C LYS A 197 -6.61 -3.83 10.96
N CYS A 198 -6.96 -3.13 12.04
CA CYS A 198 -7.20 -3.76 13.34
C CYS A 198 -8.35 -4.78 13.28
N GLU A 199 -9.44 -4.49 12.57
CA GLU A 199 -10.58 -5.40 12.43
C GLU A 199 -10.20 -6.62 11.57
N ILE A 200 -9.50 -6.38 10.46
CA ILE A 200 -8.99 -7.47 9.61
C ILE A 200 -8.11 -8.42 10.42
N LEU A 201 -7.18 -7.86 11.22
CA LEU A 201 -6.30 -8.65 12.10
C LEU A 201 -7.09 -9.50 13.09
N GLU A 202 -8.06 -8.93 13.80
CA GLU A 202 -8.86 -9.68 14.78
C GLU A 202 -9.63 -10.84 14.14
N ASN A 203 -10.09 -10.66 12.90
CA ASN A 203 -10.77 -11.71 12.14
C ASN A 203 -9.83 -12.82 11.70
N ILE A 204 -8.68 -12.49 11.11
CA ILE A 204 -7.75 -13.51 10.57
C ILE A 204 -6.89 -14.17 11.66
N ARG A 205 -6.67 -13.50 12.79
CA ARG A 205 -5.84 -13.98 13.89
C ARG A 205 -6.23 -15.39 14.35
N LYS A 206 -7.52 -15.73 14.34
CA LYS A 206 -8.02 -17.02 14.84
C LYS A 206 -7.74 -18.18 13.87
N THR A 207 -7.55 -17.90 12.59
CA THR A 207 -7.50 -18.90 11.52
C THR A 207 -6.10 -19.10 10.96
N ILE A 208 -5.20 -18.13 11.11
CA ILE A 208 -3.81 -18.27 10.64
C ILE A 208 -3.00 -19.24 11.51
N PRO A 209 -2.06 -20.00 10.94
CA PRO A 209 -1.06 -20.77 11.68
C PRO A 209 -0.22 -19.92 12.64
N VAL A 210 0.40 -20.57 13.63
CA VAL A 210 1.35 -19.90 14.56
C VAL A 210 2.62 -19.44 13.85
N THR A 211 3.00 -20.13 12.78
CA THR A 211 4.19 -19.86 11.96
C THR A 211 3.97 -18.76 10.93
N THR A 212 2.74 -18.31 10.70
CA THR A 212 2.44 -17.29 9.71
C THR A 212 2.95 -15.93 10.18
N LYS A 213 3.72 -15.26 9.32
CA LYS A 213 4.14 -13.88 9.51
C LYS A 213 3.09 -12.93 8.95
N LEU A 214 2.63 -12.00 9.77
CA LEU A 214 1.70 -10.95 9.37
C LEU A 214 2.47 -9.65 9.19
N ILE A 215 2.39 -9.03 8.01
CA ILE A 215 3.09 -7.81 7.68
C ILE A 215 2.06 -6.73 7.38
N LEU A 216 2.05 -5.67 8.19
CA LEU A 216 1.19 -4.52 7.98
C LEU A 216 2.01 -3.36 7.47
N ARG A 217 1.71 -2.87 6.27
CA ARG A 217 2.19 -1.56 5.84
C ARG A 217 1.25 -0.47 6.38
N TYR A 218 1.77 0.63 6.89
CA TYR A 218 0.97 1.72 7.46
C TYR A 218 1.68 3.06 7.37
N GLY A 219 0.95 4.15 7.61
CA GLY A 219 1.56 5.47 7.77
C GLY A 219 0.99 6.19 8.97
N ASN A 220 1.82 6.39 9.98
CA ASN A 220 1.50 7.25 11.12
C ASN A 220 2.12 8.64 10.91
N GLU A 221 1.64 9.62 11.69
CA GLU A 221 2.12 11.01 11.62
C GLU A 221 2.00 11.56 10.19
N LEU A 222 3.06 12.14 9.64
CA LEU A 222 3.03 12.72 8.29
C LEU A 222 2.72 11.70 7.19
N LYS A 223 3.12 10.43 7.37
CA LYS A 223 2.85 9.34 6.41
C LYS A 223 1.36 9.02 6.29
N GLU A 224 0.54 9.50 7.23
CA GLU A 224 -0.92 9.37 7.17
C GLU A 224 -1.52 10.16 6.01
N LEU A 225 -0.81 11.16 5.46
CA LEU A 225 -1.24 11.89 4.27
C LEU A 225 -1.47 10.98 3.06
N PHE A 226 -0.83 9.81 3.02
CA PHE A 226 -0.98 8.86 1.93
C PHE A 226 -1.57 7.53 2.40
N ASN A 227 -1.21 7.07 3.61
CA ASN A 227 -1.51 5.72 4.06
C ASN A 227 -2.48 5.71 5.26
N TYR A 228 -3.21 4.61 5.45
CA TYR A 228 -3.98 4.44 6.68
C TYR A 228 -3.06 4.19 7.88
N PRO A 229 -3.31 4.86 9.02
CA PRO A 229 -2.51 4.70 10.22
C PRO A 229 -2.86 3.39 10.93
N ILE A 230 -2.04 3.02 11.91
CA ILE A 230 -2.35 1.97 12.87
C ILE A 230 -2.12 2.45 14.29
N TYR A 231 -2.98 2.00 15.20
CA TYR A 231 -2.80 2.16 16.63
C TYR A 231 -2.20 0.87 17.20
N GLN A 232 -0.86 0.79 17.22
CA GLN A 232 -0.15 -0.43 17.64
C GLN A 232 -0.56 -0.94 19.03
N LYS A 233 -1.06 -0.07 19.92
CA LYS A 233 -1.56 -0.43 21.25
C LYS A 233 -2.84 -1.28 21.20
N GLU A 234 -3.63 -1.17 20.14
CA GLU A 234 -4.86 -1.94 19.94
C GLU A 234 -4.60 -3.35 19.43
N ILE A 235 -3.49 -3.55 18.72
CA ILE A 235 -3.05 -4.86 18.23
C ILE A 235 -2.53 -5.66 19.43
N LYS A 236 -3.38 -6.47 20.07
CA LYS A 236 -2.95 -7.28 21.22
C LYS A 236 -2.36 -8.60 20.74
N THR A 237 -1.61 -9.25 21.62
CA THR A 237 -1.27 -10.68 21.51
C THR A 237 -0.47 -11.12 20.27
N PHE A 238 0.41 -10.24 19.78
CA PHE A 238 1.45 -10.57 18.81
C PHE A 238 2.78 -10.04 19.33
N ILE A 239 3.85 -10.76 19.03
CA ILE A 239 5.20 -10.21 19.05
C ILE A 239 5.29 -9.21 17.89
N LYS A 240 5.77 -8.01 18.18
CA LYS A 240 5.78 -6.88 17.25
C LYS A 240 7.19 -6.45 16.94
N THR A 241 7.55 -6.48 15.67
CA THR A 241 8.80 -5.90 15.17
C THR A 241 8.44 -4.74 14.26
N VAL A 242 8.77 -3.53 14.71
CA VAL A 242 8.56 -2.32 13.91
C VAL A 242 9.77 -2.13 13.00
N ILE A 243 9.53 -2.03 11.70
CA ILE A 243 10.56 -1.68 10.72
C ILE A 243 10.17 -0.31 10.17
N ARG A 244 10.97 0.70 10.50
CA ARG A 244 10.76 2.08 10.05
C ARG A 244 11.91 2.47 9.16
N ASP A 245 11.56 2.99 8.00
CA ASP A 245 12.49 3.68 7.14
C ASP A 245 11.95 5.06 6.82
N ARG A 246 12.78 6.09 7.02
CA ARG A 246 12.38 7.47 6.73
C ARG A 246 12.44 7.78 5.24
N ASP A 247 13.13 6.95 4.47
CA ASP A 247 13.28 7.11 3.03
C ASP A 247 12.07 6.53 2.26
N PHE A 248 11.15 5.84 2.96
CA PHE A 248 9.94 5.26 2.37
C PHE A 248 8.65 5.94 2.84
N ILE A 249 7.66 5.98 1.96
CA ILE A 249 6.35 6.61 2.21
C ILE A 249 5.46 5.87 3.22
N TYR A 250 5.79 4.62 3.57
CA TYR A 250 5.12 3.84 4.61
C TYR A 250 6.13 3.24 5.60
N ASP A 251 5.65 2.80 6.76
CA ASP A 251 6.35 1.94 7.71
C ASP A 251 5.75 0.54 7.66
N THR A 252 6.46 -0.44 8.23
CA THR A 252 5.91 -1.80 8.38
C THR A 252 5.92 -2.29 9.81
N LEU A 253 4.95 -3.14 10.13
CA LEU A 253 4.83 -3.84 11.39
C LEU A 253 4.75 -5.34 11.09
N LEU A 254 5.83 -6.05 11.42
CA LEU A 254 5.85 -7.51 11.43
C LEU A 254 5.23 -8.00 12.73
N LEU A 255 4.26 -8.89 12.60
CA LEU A 255 3.50 -9.51 13.66
C LEU A 255 3.67 -11.03 13.60
N GLU A 256 4.11 -11.60 14.72
CA GLU A 256 4.25 -13.05 14.90
C GLU A 256 3.45 -13.49 16.11
N LYS A 257 2.79 -14.64 16.03
CA LYS A 257 2.04 -15.17 17.18
C LYS A 257 3.02 -15.56 18.28
N GLU A 258 2.66 -15.24 19.51
CA GLU A 258 3.37 -15.75 20.68
C GLU A 258 3.27 -17.29 20.67
N THR A 259 4.41 -17.96 20.46
CA THR A 259 4.50 -19.38 20.74
C THR A 259 4.47 -19.52 22.26
N ASN A 260 3.35 -19.98 22.82
CA ASN A 260 3.36 -20.50 24.18
C ASN A 260 4.37 -21.65 24.20
N TYR A 261 5.59 -21.42 24.71
CA TYR A 261 6.40 -22.51 25.22
C TYR A 261 5.53 -23.21 26.27
N GLY A 262 5.27 -24.50 26.04
CA GLY A 262 4.29 -25.29 26.77
C GLY A 262 4.31 -25.04 28.28
N LYS A 263 3.12 -24.86 28.84
CA LYS A 263 2.85 -25.32 30.20
C LYS A 263 2.40 -26.77 30.11
#